data_AF-A0A920MWT5-F1
#
_entry.id   AF-A0A920MWT5-F1
#
_cell.length_a   1.000
_cell.length_b   1.000
_cell.length_c   1.000
_cell.angle_alpha   90.00
_cell.angle_beta   90.00
_cell.angle_gamma   90.00
#
_symmetry.space_group_name_H-M   'P 1'
#
loop_
_entity.id
_entity.type
_entity.pdbx_description
1 polymer ?
#
loop_
_entity_poly.entity_id
_entity_poly.type
_entity_poly.pdbx_seq_one_letter_code
_entity_poly.pdbx_strand_id
1 'polypeptide(L)' 'MDKVDRTDQEWQTCLTPEEYQGFLKQKGTERAFTGEYYKHKEEGVYVCAGCENELFSSETKYDSGSGWPAFFLFNR' A
#
# COMPACT_ATOMS: atom_id res chain seq x y z
N MET A 1 15.69 0.91 -10.68
CA MET A 1 14.22 0.73 -10.64
C MET A 1 13.95 -0.61 -11.28
N ASP A 2 14.12 -1.67 -10.50
CA ASP A 2 13.95 -3.03 -10.99
C ASP A 2 12.46 -3.30 -11.19
N LYS A 3 12.10 -3.63 -12.43
CA LYS A 3 10.73 -3.95 -12.79
C LYS A 3 10.42 -5.31 -12.16
N VAL A 4 9.48 -5.35 -11.23
CA VAL A 4 9.04 -6.62 -10.63
C VAL A 4 8.27 -7.42 -11.69
N ASP A 5 8.96 -8.34 -12.32
CA ASP A 5 8.42 -9.28 -13.31
C ASP A 5 7.96 -10.55 -12.57
N ARG A 6 6.84 -10.43 -11.84
CA ARG A 6 6.17 -11.55 -11.18
C ARG A 6 4.99 -12.02 -12.05
N THR A 7 4.82 -13.33 -12.15
CA THR A 7 3.66 -13.98 -12.78
C THR A 7 2.40 -13.78 -11.96
N ASP A 8 1.23 -13.91 -12.57
CA ASP A 8 -0.05 -13.73 -11.87
C ASP A 8 -0.26 -14.75 -10.72
N GLN A 9 0.34 -15.93 -10.80
CA GLN A 9 0.36 -16.90 -9.68
C GLN A 9 1.24 -16.45 -8.51
N GLU A 10 2.41 -15.87 -8.80
CA GLU A 10 3.28 -15.31 -7.76
C GLU A 10 2.62 -14.10 -7.07
N TRP A 11 1.92 -13.28 -7.85
CA TRP A 11 1.13 -12.19 -7.29
C TRP A 11 -0.03 -12.67 -6.41
N GLN A 12 -0.76 -13.73 -6.81
CA GLN A 12 -1.85 -14.33 -6.01
C GLN A 12 -1.37 -15.04 -4.75
N THR A 13 -0.09 -15.42 -4.69
CA THR A 13 0.50 -16.08 -3.51
C THR A 13 1.12 -15.08 -2.55
N CYS A 14 1.68 -13.97 -3.05
CA CYS A 14 2.22 -12.89 -2.22
C CYS A 14 1.16 -11.97 -1.62
N LEU A 15 -0.01 -11.83 -2.27
CA LEU A 15 -1.05 -10.89 -1.88
C LEU A 15 -2.30 -11.62 -1.43
N THR A 16 -3.05 -11.00 -0.51
CA THR A 16 -4.41 -11.46 -0.25
C THR A 16 -5.27 -11.31 -1.52
N PRO A 17 -6.34 -12.12 -1.69
CA PRO A 17 -7.23 -12.00 -2.84
C PRO A 17 -7.77 -10.58 -3.03
N GLU A 18 -8.00 -9.85 -1.94
CA GLU A 18 -8.51 -8.47 -1.95
C GLU A 18 -7.44 -7.47 -2.41
N GLU A 19 -6.18 -7.62 -1.99
CA GLU A 19 -5.06 -6.79 -2.46
C GLU A 19 -4.72 -7.06 -3.93
N TYR A 20 -4.77 -8.33 -4.34
CA TYR A 20 -4.50 -8.76 -5.71
C TYR A 20 -5.60 -8.31 -6.68
N GLN A 21 -6.86 -8.62 -6.37
CA GLN A 21 -8.00 -8.28 -7.23
C GLN A 21 -8.38 -6.80 -7.14
N GLY A 22 -8.25 -6.19 -5.96
CA GLY A 22 -8.78 -4.87 -5.67
C GLY A 22 -7.85 -3.73 -6.03
N PHE A 23 -6.55 -3.80 -5.72
CA PHE A 23 -5.75 -2.56 -5.60
C PHE A 23 -4.46 -2.56 -6.42
N LEU A 24 -3.69 -3.65 -6.41
CA LEU A 24 -2.33 -3.63 -6.96
C LEU A 24 -2.25 -3.97 -8.45
N LYS A 25 -3.16 -4.81 -8.98
CA LYS A 25 -3.14 -5.23 -10.40
C LYS A 25 -4.26 -4.62 -11.24
N GLN A 26 -5.48 -4.53 -10.69
CA GLN A 26 -6.67 -4.07 -11.43
C GLN A 26 -6.97 -2.56 -11.29
N LYS A 27 -6.10 -1.81 -10.60
CA LYS A 27 -6.27 -0.36 -10.34
C LYS A 27 -7.61 -0.01 -9.66
N GLY A 28 -8.21 -0.91 -8.89
CA GLY A 28 -9.35 -0.57 -8.06
C GLY A 28 -8.91 0.24 -6.85
N THR A 29 -9.88 0.68 -6.05
CA THR A 29 -9.66 1.58 -4.92
C THR A 29 -10.48 1.10 -3.74
N GLU A 30 -9.86 1.01 -2.57
CA GLU A 30 -10.53 0.52 -1.37
C GLU A 30 -11.63 1.49 -0.95
N ARG A 31 -12.64 1.02 -0.23
CA ARG A 31 -13.67 1.93 0.26
C ARG A 31 -13.05 2.90 1.28
N ALA A 32 -13.42 4.16 1.17
CA ALA A 32 -13.00 5.19 2.11
C ALA A 32 -13.28 4.75 3.56
N PHE A 33 -12.35 5.04 4.47
CA PHE A 33 -12.43 4.75 5.91
C PHE A 33 -12.43 3.26 6.29
N THR A 34 -12.22 2.34 5.32
CA THR A 34 -12.22 0.89 5.59
C THR A 34 -10.83 0.26 5.60
N GLY A 35 -9.83 0.95 5.03
CA GLY A 35 -8.46 0.44 4.99
C GLY A 35 -7.83 0.32 6.37
N GLU A 36 -7.13 -0.79 6.60
CA GLU A 36 -6.42 -1.08 7.86
C GLU A 36 -5.43 0.04 8.21
N TYR A 37 -4.71 0.54 7.19
CA TYR A 37 -3.70 1.59 7.36
C TYR A 37 -4.26 3.02 7.41
N TYR A 38 -5.57 3.21 7.22
CA TYR A 38 -6.18 4.54 7.28
C TYR A 38 -5.98 5.16 8.67
N LYS A 39 -6.41 4.48 9.74
CA LYS A 39 -6.25 4.94 11.15
C LYS A 39 -4.97 4.47 11.83
N HIS A 40 -4.12 3.74 11.13
CA HIS A 40 -2.85 3.25 11.66
C HIS A 40 -1.91 4.42 11.99
N LYS A 41 -1.34 4.39 13.19
CA LYS A 41 -0.45 5.45 13.73
C LYS A 41 0.82 4.90 14.39
N GLU A 42 1.09 3.60 14.24
CA GLU A 42 2.31 3.01 14.79
C GLU A 42 3.54 3.48 14.01
N GLU A 43 4.68 3.52 14.70
CA GLU A 43 5.96 3.89 14.11
C GLU A 43 6.50 2.76 13.22
N GLY A 44 6.95 3.09 12.02
CA GLY A 44 7.46 2.11 11.06
C GLY A 44 7.54 2.65 9.64
N VAL A 45 7.75 1.73 8.68
CA VAL A 45 7.86 2.05 7.26
C VAL A 45 6.79 1.27 6.49
N TYR A 46 6.03 1.98 5.66
CA TYR A 46 5.07 1.40 4.74
C TYR A 46 5.82 0.89 3.53
N VAL A 47 5.79 -0.43 3.35
CA VAL A 47 6.42 -1.12 2.23
C VAL A 47 5.39 -1.46 1.17
N CYS A 48 5.83 -1.51 -0.09
CA CYS A 48 5.00 -1.99 -1.17
C CYS A 48 4.70 -3.47 -0.96
N ALA A 49 3.43 -3.84 -0.76
CA ALA A 49 3.03 -5.25 -0.66
C ALA A 49 3.42 -6.07 -1.91
N GLY A 50 3.64 -5.40 -3.04
CA GLY A 50 4.00 -6.05 -4.30
C GLY A 50 5.48 -6.17 -4.63
N CYS A 51 6.33 -5.27 -4.13
CA CYS A 51 7.76 -5.31 -4.44
C CYS A 51 8.66 -5.19 -3.23
N GLU A 52 8.07 -5.11 -2.03
CA GLU A 52 8.74 -5.01 -0.73
C GLU A 52 9.64 -3.77 -0.57
N ASN A 53 9.64 -2.87 -1.54
CA ASN A 53 10.35 -1.61 -1.44
C ASN A 53 9.69 -0.69 -0.41
N GLU A 54 10.51 -0.03 0.39
CA GLU A 54 10.08 1.04 1.30
C GLU A 54 9.50 2.21 0.50
N LEU A 55 8.28 2.65 0.84
CA LEU A 55 7.59 3.74 0.14
C LEU A 55 7.46 4.98 1.03
N PHE A 56 6.98 4.81 2.26
CA PHE A 56 6.65 5.93 3.14
C PHE A 56 7.05 5.65 4.59
N SER A 57 7.56 6.66 5.28
CA SER A 57 7.76 6.61 6.73
C SER A 57 6.45 6.94 7.47
N SER A 58 6.21 6.32 8.62
CA SER A 58 5.14 6.72 9.54
C SER A 58 5.26 8.17 9.99
N GLU A 59 6.47 8.72 10.03
CA GLU A 59 6.73 10.12 10.40
C GLU A 59 6.10 11.11 9.40
N THR A 60 5.94 10.69 8.14
CA THR A 60 5.39 11.53 7.08
C THR A 60 3.89 11.31 6.90
N LYS A 61 3.30 10.41 7.69
CA LYS A 61 1.86 10.12 7.67
C LYS A 61 1.09 11.21 8.39
N TYR A 62 0.00 11.65 7.78
CA TYR A 62 -0.92 12.61 8.40
C TYR A 62 -2.37 12.23 8.12
N ASP A 63 -3.28 12.73 8.95
CA ASP A 63 -4.72 12.56 8.72
C ASP A 63 -5.21 13.69 7.82
N SER A 64 -5.51 13.36 6.58
CA SER A 64 -6.06 14.30 5.60
C SER A 64 -7.59 14.39 5.66
N GLY A 65 -8.26 13.49 6.38
CA GLY A 65 -9.71 13.34 6.31
C GLY A 65 -10.25 12.78 4.99
N SER A 66 -9.39 12.37 4.05
CA SER A 66 -9.80 11.86 2.74
C SER A 66 -10.47 10.48 2.80
N GLY A 67 -10.20 9.71 3.86
CA GLY A 67 -10.63 8.32 4.00
C GLY A 67 -9.59 7.28 3.56
N TRP A 68 -8.40 7.71 3.14
CA TRP A 68 -7.26 6.84 2.80
C TRP A 68 -5.99 7.33 3.50
N PRO A 69 -4.97 6.47 3.71
CA PRO A 69 -3.70 6.90 4.28
C PRO A 69 -3.04 7.97 3.40
N ALA A 70 -2.58 9.06 4.03
CA ALA A 70 -1.96 10.18 3.35
C ALA A 70 -0.56 10.45 3.91
N PHE A 71 0.37 10.75 3.01
CA PHE A 71 1.77 11.01 3.32
C PHE A 71 2.25 12.24 2.56
N PHE A 72 2.98 13.14 3.23
CA PHE A 72 3.47 14.37 2.58
C PHE A 72 4.86 14.23 1.96
N LEU A 73 5.57 13.12 2.23
CA LEU A 73 6.89 12.85 1.70
C LEU A 73 7.03 11.36 1.37
N PHE A 74 7.56 11.09 0.17
CA PHE A 74 7.95 9.76 -0.30
C PHE A 74 9.41 9.50 0.06
N ASN A 75 9.72 8.34 0.66
CA ASN A 75 11.10 7.95 0.93
C ASN A 75 11.76 7.62 -0.40
N ARG A 76 12.83 8.35 -0.74
CA ARG A 76 13.49 8.28 -2.04
C ARG A 76 14.69 7.38 -2.03
#